data_AF-A0A0C3EED7-F1
#
_entry.id   AF-A0A0C3EED7-F1
#
_cell.length_a   1.000
_cell.length_b   1.000
_cell.length_c   1.000
_cell.angle_alpha   90.00
_cell.angle_beta   90.00
_cell.angle_gamma   90.00
#
_symmetry.space_group_name_H-M   'P 1'
#
loop_
_entity.id
_entity.type
_entity.pdbx_description
1 polymer ?
#
loop_
_entity_poly.entity_id
_entity_poly.type
_entity_poly.pdbx_seq_one_letter_code
_entity_poly.pdbx_strand_id
1 'polypeptide(L)'
;VAMLLLNLPPSLRFQQENIYIATVMPKEPSGDGVNRYLEPIIGMLENNYRHGSHFTSTYDNPRKGRSTRSMIALEVFDLQGAKRVLGHCSVRSNHNFCSFCTTSKADIGNFDWEQWEPRKLEDLRAAAEQWRDATSATARKEIYQKYGVRWSALWGLSYFDPTRSVIVDGMHNLFEGLVEFHCRDILGIDNPDPEHEPEKAAD
;
A
#
# COMPACT_ATOMS: atom_id res chain seq x y z
N VAL A 1 -5.53 -8.69 6.71
CA VAL A 1 -6.13 -7.41 6.28
C VAL A 1 -7.20 -7.05 7.28
N ALA A 2 -7.05 -5.89 7.90
CA ALA A 2 -8.05 -5.32 8.79
C ALA A 2 -8.65 -4.07 8.12
N MET A 3 -9.89 -3.75 8.48
CA MET A 3 -10.59 -2.57 8.01
C MET A 3 -11.02 -1.74 9.22
N LEU A 4 -10.94 -0.42 9.03
CA LEU A 4 -11.28 0.56 10.05
C LEU A 4 -12.51 1.35 9.57
N LEU A 5 -13.49 1.54 10.45
CA LEU A 5 -14.68 2.32 10.12
C LEU A 5 -14.40 3.82 10.29
N LEU A 6 -14.17 4.52 9.19
CA LEU A 6 -13.87 5.96 9.20
C LEU A 6 -15.03 6.83 9.68
N ASN A 7 -16.26 6.30 9.71
CA ASN A 7 -17.44 6.98 10.25
C ASN A 7 -17.40 7.12 11.78
N LEU A 8 -16.54 6.38 12.48
CA LEU A 8 -16.35 6.53 13.92
C LEU A 8 -15.49 7.77 14.22
N PRO A 9 -15.69 8.42 15.40
CA PRO A 9 -14.76 9.41 15.93
C PRO A 9 -13.32 8.88 15.96
N PRO A 10 -12.29 9.71 15.69
CA PRO A 10 -10.89 9.27 15.64
C PRO A 10 -10.43 8.48 16.87
N SER A 11 -10.89 8.85 18.07
CA SER A 11 -10.58 8.16 19.33
C SER A 11 -11.08 6.71 19.40
N LEU A 12 -12.08 6.34 18.60
CA LEU A 12 -12.68 5.00 18.61
C LEU A 12 -12.17 4.11 17.47
N ARG A 13 -11.66 4.70 16.37
CA ARG A 13 -11.31 3.95 15.13
C ARG A 13 -10.31 2.81 15.35
N PHE A 14 -9.33 3.04 16.23
CA PHE A 14 -8.22 2.11 16.47
C PHE A 14 -8.38 1.27 17.75
N GLN A 15 -9.53 1.38 18.43
CA GLN A 15 -9.86 0.48 19.53
C GLN A 15 -10.06 -0.93 18.98
N GLN A 16 -9.53 -1.95 19.66
CA GLN A 16 -9.50 -3.33 19.15
C GLN A 16 -10.89 -3.86 18.80
N GLU A 17 -11.91 -3.48 19.56
CA GLU A 17 -13.32 -3.80 19.35
C GLU A 17 -13.93 -3.21 18.06
N ASN A 18 -13.32 -2.16 17.51
CA ASN A 18 -13.80 -1.46 16.31
C ASN A 18 -12.99 -1.82 15.04
N ILE A 19 -12.01 -2.72 15.16
CA ILE A 19 -11.20 -3.20 14.04
C ILE A 19 -11.84 -4.45 13.45
N TYR A 20 -12.24 -4.39 12.18
CA TYR A 20 -12.82 -5.54 11.47
C TYR A 20 -11.74 -6.33 10.74
N ILE A 21 -11.53 -7.60 11.14
CA ILE A 21 -10.62 -8.49 10.41
C ILE A 21 -11.34 -9.03 9.18
N ALA A 22 -10.99 -8.50 8.01
CA ALA A 22 -11.63 -8.87 6.75
C ALA A 22 -11.07 -10.19 6.18
N THR A 23 -9.74 -10.38 6.21
CA THR A 23 -9.11 -11.66 5.81
C THR A 23 -7.80 -11.91 6.54
N VAL A 24 -7.49 -13.17 6.74
CA VAL A 24 -6.23 -13.66 7.33
C VAL A 24 -5.48 -14.47 6.28
N MET A 25 -4.24 -14.08 6.03
CA MET A 25 -3.33 -14.82 5.15
C MET A 25 -2.36 -15.61 6.03
N PRO A 26 -2.43 -16.95 6.06
CA PRO A 26 -1.68 -17.78 7.01
C PRO A 26 -0.18 -17.81 6.72
N LYS A 27 0.21 -17.58 5.47
CA LYS A 27 1.59 -17.39 5.02
C LYS A 27 1.63 -16.20 4.08
N GLU A 28 2.79 -15.57 4.01
CA GLU A 28 3.00 -14.48 3.05
C GLU A 28 2.84 -15.01 1.62
N PRO A 29 1.83 -14.56 0.84
CA PRO A 29 1.59 -15.11 -0.49
C PRO A 29 2.69 -14.70 -1.46
N SER A 30 3.13 -15.65 -2.29
CA SER A 30 4.05 -15.37 -3.39
C SER A 30 3.30 -14.82 -4.60
N GLY A 31 3.98 -13.97 -5.38
CA GLY A 31 3.43 -13.48 -6.64
C GLY A 31 2.10 -12.75 -6.46
N ASP A 32 1.12 -13.11 -7.27
CA ASP A 32 -0.26 -12.63 -7.30
C ASP A 32 -1.19 -13.41 -6.35
N GLY A 33 -0.64 -14.29 -5.49
CA GLY A 33 -1.42 -15.09 -4.55
C GLY A 33 -2.25 -14.28 -3.54
N VAL A 34 -1.85 -13.02 -3.28
CA VAL A 34 -2.62 -12.06 -2.45
C VAL A 34 -4.02 -11.85 -3.03
N ASN A 35 -4.16 -11.83 -4.36
CA ASN A 35 -5.44 -11.58 -5.03
C ASN A 35 -6.50 -12.59 -4.64
N ARG A 36 -6.13 -13.88 -4.49
CA ARG A 36 -7.06 -14.95 -4.12
C ARG A 36 -7.75 -14.73 -2.77
N TYR A 37 -7.06 -14.06 -1.85
CA TYR A 37 -7.60 -13.74 -0.52
C TYR A 37 -8.43 -12.46 -0.51
N LEU A 38 -8.15 -11.54 -1.44
CA LEU A 38 -8.80 -10.23 -1.51
C LEU A 38 -10.04 -10.25 -2.40
N GLU A 39 -10.04 -10.99 -3.51
CA GLU A 39 -11.11 -11.03 -4.52
C GLU A 39 -12.52 -11.21 -3.92
N PRO A 40 -12.77 -12.13 -2.96
CA PRO A 40 -14.10 -12.27 -2.37
C PRO A 40 -14.58 -11.00 -1.66
N ILE A 41 -13.67 -10.36 -0.91
CA ILE A 41 -13.97 -9.15 -0.14
C ILE A 41 -14.16 -7.96 -1.06
N ILE A 42 -13.32 -7.85 -2.09
CA ILE A 42 -13.46 -6.80 -3.10
C ILE A 42 -14.77 -6.93 -3.86
N GLY A 43 -15.18 -8.14 -4.25
CA GLY A 43 -16.49 -8.36 -4.87
C GLY A 43 -17.65 -7.94 -3.97
N MET A 44 -17.61 -8.28 -2.68
CA MET A 44 -18.62 -7.85 -1.71
C MET A 44 -18.68 -6.32 -1.55
N LEU A 45 -17.51 -5.67 -1.49
CA LEU A 45 -17.41 -4.22 -1.34
C LEU A 45 -17.87 -3.48 -2.59
N GLU A 46 -17.48 -3.91 -3.78
CA GLU A 46 -17.94 -3.32 -5.05
C GLU A 46 -19.46 -3.45 -5.19
N ASN A 47 -20.02 -4.62 -4.84
CA ASN A 47 -21.46 -4.82 -4.83
C ASN A 47 -22.16 -3.87 -3.84
N ASN A 48 -21.63 -3.73 -2.62
CA ASN A 48 -22.17 -2.80 -1.63
C ASN A 48 -22.00 -1.33 -2.04
N TYR A 49 -20.92 -0.97 -2.75
CA TYR A 49 -20.71 0.37 -3.26
C TYR A 49 -21.76 0.75 -4.33
N ARG A 50 -21.98 -0.15 -5.30
CA ARG A 50 -22.93 0.09 -6.40
C ARG A 50 -24.39 0.05 -5.96
N HIS A 51 -24.75 -0.97 -5.19
CA HIS A 51 -26.14 -1.28 -4.90
C HIS A 51 -26.56 -0.83 -3.49
N GLY A 52 -25.61 -0.74 -2.56
CA GLY A 52 -25.88 -0.51 -1.15
C GLY A 52 -26.44 -1.73 -0.44
N SER A 53 -26.63 -1.60 0.87
CA SER A 53 -27.35 -2.56 1.71
C SER A 53 -28.40 -1.82 2.51
N HIS A 54 -29.62 -2.39 2.56
CA HIS A 54 -30.71 -1.83 3.33
C HIS A 54 -30.89 -2.63 4.62
N PHE A 55 -30.64 -1.97 5.76
CA PHE A 55 -30.95 -2.50 7.07
C PHE A 55 -32.41 -2.17 7.39
N THR A 56 -33.24 -3.18 7.66
CA THR A 56 -34.69 -3.02 7.84
C THR A 56 -35.07 -2.23 9.09
N SER A 57 -34.20 -2.19 10.10
CA SER A 57 -34.41 -1.46 11.34
C SER A 57 -33.08 -1.02 11.94
N THR A 58 -33.07 0.18 12.53
CA THR A 58 -31.94 0.72 13.32
C THR A 58 -32.52 1.43 14.54
N TYR A 59 -31.69 1.71 15.55
CA TYR A 59 -32.13 2.40 16.79
C TYR A 59 -32.90 3.70 16.50
N ASP A 60 -32.33 4.58 15.66
CA ASP A 60 -32.97 5.86 15.29
C ASP A 60 -34.08 5.72 14.25
N ASN A 61 -34.10 4.63 13.46
CA ASN A 61 -35.06 4.42 12.37
C ASN A 61 -35.65 3.00 12.40
N PRO A 62 -36.52 2.68 13.38
CA PRO A 62 -36.97 1.31 13.62
C PRO A 62 -38.01 0.81 12.60
N ARG A 63 -38.70 1.72 11.88
CA ARG A 63 -39.76 1.36 10.91
C ARG A 63 -39.32 1.42 9.45
N LYS A 64 -38.46 2.37 9.11
CA LYS A 64 -37.99 2.60 7.73
C LYS A 64 -36.59 2.03 7.48
N GLY A 65 -35.88 1.65 8.54
CA GLY A 65 -34.52 1.17 8.40
C GLY A 65 -33.55 2.25 7.93
N ARG A 66 -32.40 1.82 7.40
CA ARG A 66 -31.40 2.70 6.81
C ARG A 66 -30.66 1.99 5.67
N SER A 67 -30.48 2.69 4.56
CA SER A 67 -29.60 2.22 3.48
C SER A 67 -28.20 2.77 3.68
N THR A 68 -27.19 1.92 3.46
CA THR A 68 -25.78 2.30 3.52
C THR A 68 -25.05 1.84 2.28
N ARG A 69 -23.94 2.52 1.99
CA ARG A 69 -22.93 2.11 1.02
C ARG A 69 -21.58 2.23 1.70
N SER A 70 -20.65 1.38 1.31
CA SER A 70 -19.30 1.32 1.86
C SER A 70 -18.32 1.48 0.72
N MET A 71 -17.20 2.13 1.01
CA MET A 71 -16.06 2.22 0.11
C MET A 71 -14.77 2.10 0.91
N ILE A 72 -13.74 1.58 0.27
CA ILE A 72 -12.37 1.72 0.77
C ILE A 72 -11.89 3.10 0.35
N ALA A 73 -11.59 3.96 1.32
CA ALA A 73 -11.09 5.31 1.05
C ALA A 73 -9.56 5.36 1.05
N LEU A 74 -8.94 4.66 2.00
CA LEU A 74 -7.50 4.69 2.24
C LEU A 74 -6.97 3.28 2.40
N GLU A 75 -5.80 3.02 1.82
CA GLU A 75 -5.03 1.83 2.11
C GLU A 75 -3.75 2.18 2.87
N VAL A 76 -3.58 1.54 4.03
CA VAL A 76 -2.44 1.75 4.92
C VAL A 76 -1.62 0.46 4.95
N PHE A 77 -0.38 0.56 4.48
CA PHE A 77 0.59 -0.51 4.50
C PHE A 77 1.98 0.09 4.72
N ASP A 78 2.92 -0.72 5.20
CA ASP A 78 4.32 -0.44 4.97
C ASP A 78 4.62 -0.39 3.46
N LEU A 79 5.75 0.19 3.07
CA LEU A 79 6.05 0.37 1.64
C LEU A 79 6.09 -0.97 0.89
N GLN A 80 6.66 -2.02 1.49
CA GLN A 80 6.76 -3.33 0.86
C GLN A 80 5.40 -4.02 0.73
N GLY A 81 4.55 -3.95 1.75
CA GLY A 81 3.17 -4.44 1.70
C GLY A 81 2.34 -3.70 0.65
N ALA A 82 2.45 -2.37 0.57
CA ALA A 82 1.79 -1.57 -0.45
C ALA A 82 2.15 -2.06 -1.85
N LYS A 83 3.44 -2.20 -2.17
CA LYS A 83 3.87 -2.68 -3.50
C LYS A 83 3.27 -4.04 -3.85
N ARG A 84 3.25 -4.98 -2.91
CA ARG A 84 2.70 -6.32 -3.14
C ARG A 84 1.19 -6.31 -3.38
N VAL A 85 0.43 -5.63 -2.51
CA VAL A 85 -1.03 -5.59 -2.53
C VAL A 85 -1.54 -4.81 -3.74
N LEU A 86 -0.94 -3.66 -4.05
CA LEU A 86 -1.31 -2.82 -5.19
C LEU A 86 -0.83 -3.40 -6.53
N GLY A 87 0.08 -4.37 -6.48
CA GLY A 87 0.74 -4.91 -7.67
C GLY A 87 1.74 -3.92 -8.28
N HIS A 88 2.24 -2.96 -7.52
CA HIS A 88 3.31 -2.06 -7.96
C HIS A 88 4.67 -2.75 -7.84
N CYS A 89 5.64 -2.26 -8.61
CA CYS A 89 6.96 -2.85 -8.61
C CYS A 89 7.76 -2.59 -7.32
N SER A 90 8.75 -3.45 -7.09
CA SER A 90 9.61 -3.37 -5.92
C SER A 90 10.26 -1.98 -5.77
N VAL A 91 10.48 -1.59 -4.51
CA VAL A 91 11.27 -0.41 -4.13
C VAL A 91 12.68 -0.40 -4.73
N ARG A 92 13.18 -1.55 -5.19
CA ARG A 92 14.50 -1.67 -5.84
C ARG A 92 14.48 -1.40 -7.35
N SER A 93 13.32 -1.16 -7.94
CA SER A 93 13.21 -0.88 -9.38
C SER A 93 13.91 0.42 -9.76
N ASN A 94 14.64 0.43 -10.87
CA ASN A 94 15.33 1.64 -11.31
C ASN A 94 14.38 2.67 -11.95
N HIS A 95 13.25 2.24 -12.54
CA HIS A 95 12.37 3.13 -13.30
C HIS A 95 10.97 3.29 -12.69
N ASN A 96 10.57 2.41 -11.77
CA ASN A 96 9.21 2.37 -11.26
C ASN A 96 9.11 2.28 -9.73
N PHE A 97 10.17 2.68 -9.00
CA PHE A 97 10.22 2.55 -7.54
C PHE A 97 9.13 3.37 -6.82
N CYS A 98 8.76 4.54 -7.34
CA CYS A 98 7.75 5.40 -6.73
C CYS A 98 6.33 4.96 -7.11
N SER A 99 5.42 4.94 -6.13
CA SER A 99 3.99 4.65 -6.38
C SER A 99 3.23 5.83 -6.97
N PHE A 100 3.75 7.05 -6.85
CA PHE A 100 3.03 8.28 -7.18
C PHE A 100 3.55 9.00 -8.43
N CYS A 101 4.85 8.88 -8.74
CA CYS A 101 5.46 9.51 -9.90
C CYS A 101 6.25 8.51 -10.76
N THR A 102 6.64 8.96 -11.96
CA THR A 102 7.42 8.18 -12.93
C THR A 102 8.93 8.43 -12.84
N THR A 103 9.40 9.20 -11.84
CA THR A 103 10.81 9.51 -11.64
C THR A 103 11.65 8.23 -11.53
N SER A 104 12.82 8.24 -12.14
CA SER A 104 13.77 7.13 -12.08
C SER A 104 14.59 7.21 -10.79
N LYS A 105 15.13 6.07 -10.36
CA LYS A 105 16.02 6.00 -9.19
C LYS A 105 17.33 6.74 -9.43
N ALA A 106 17.76 6.90 -10.69
CA ALA A 106 18.92 7.73 -11.03
C ALA A 106 18.68 9.21 -10.68
N ASP A 107 17.42 9.65 -10.75
CA ASP A 107 16.99 11.03 -10.48
C ASP A 107 16.38 11.19 -9.08
N ILE A 108 16.61 10.24 -8.16
CA ILE A 108 16.01 10.26 -6.81
C ILE A 108 16.42 11.50 -5.99
N GLY A 109 17.56 12.11 -6.32
CA GLY A 109 18.03 13.37 -5.71
C GLY A 109 17.38 14.63 -6.28
N ASN A 110 16.49 14.51 -7.26
CA ASN A 110 15.74 15.65 -7.78
C ASN A 110 14.61 16.02 -6.80
N PHE A 111 14.81 17.05 -5.99
CA PHE A 111 13.81 17.56 -5.06
C PHE A 111 12.88 18.63 -5.67
N ASP A 112 13.07 18.99 -6.94
CA ASP A 112 12.19 19.90 -7.67
C ASP A 112 10.91 19.16 -8.09
N TRP A 113 9.95 19.12 -7.17
CA TRP A 113 8.72 18.35 -7.30
C TRP A 113 7.83 18.83 -8.45
N GLU A 114 8.01 20.06 -8.95
CA GLU A 114 7.29 20.57 -10.12
C GLU A 114 7.68 19.82 -11.40
N GLN A 115 8.87 19.21 -11.43
CA GLN A 115 9.35 18.40 -12.55
C GLN A 115 8.92 16.94 -12.47
N TRP A 116 8.29 16.52 -11.37
CA TRP A 116 7.91 15.12 -11.19
C TRP A 116 6.61 14.84 -11.94
N GLU A 117 6.69 14.02 -12.98
CA GLU A 117 5.47 13.57 -13.69
C GLU A 117 4.69 12.57 -12.80
N PRO A 118 3.44 12.90 -12.43
CA PRO A 118 2.59 12.00 -11.66
C PRO A 118 2.18 10.78 -12.49
N ARG A 119 1.98 9.64 -11.84
CA ARG A 119 1.36 8.49 -12.50
C ARG A 119 -0.09 8.79 -12.79
N LYS A 120 -0.55 8.42 -13.98
CA LYS A 120 -1.94 8.57 -14.40
C LYS A 120 -2.71 7.30 -14.08
N LEU A 121 -3.93 7.48 -13.54
CA LEU A 121 -4.80 6.37 -13.16
C LEU A 121 -5.13 5.48 -14.36
N GLU A 122 -5.43 6.09 -15.50
CA GLU A 122 -5.82 5.43 -16.73
C GLU A 122 -4.70 4.54 -17.27
N ASP A 123 -3.46 5.05 -17.25
CA ASP A 123 -2.28 4.31 -17.68
C ASP A 123 -2.01 3.11 -16.77
N LEU A 124 -2.12 3.30 -15.46
CA LEU A 124 -1.96 2.23 -14.48
C LEU A 124 -3.04 1.15 -14.64
N ARG A 125 -4.30 1.53 -14.78
CA ARG A 125 -5.42 0.60 -14.98
C ARG A 125 -5.25 -0.18 -16.28
N ALA A 126 -4.97 0.50 -17.39
CA ALA A 126 -4.78 -0.13 -18.69
C ALA A 126 -3.61 -1.12 -18.67
N ALA A 127 -2.48 -0.77 -18.04
CA ALA A 127 -1.34 -1.67 -17.90
C ALA A 127 -1.66 -2.87 -16.98
N ALA A 128 -2.40 -2.67 -15.89
CA ALA A 128 -2.80 -3.74 -14.99
C ALA A 128 -3.77 -4.74 -15.67
N GLU A 129 -4.70 -4.24 -16.47
CA GLU A 129 -5.63 -5.06 -17.29
C GLU A 129 -4.89 -5.82 -18.39
N GLN A 130 -3.98 -5.15 -19.12
CA GLN A 130 -3.11 -5.82 -20.09
C GLN A 130 -2.28 -6.94 -19.43
N TRP A 131 -1.77 -6.71 -18.23
CA TRP A 131 -1.05 -7.75 -17.48
C TRP A 131 -1.96 -8.92 -17.11
N ARG A 132 -3.19 -8.66 -16.67
CA ARG A 132 -4.18 -9.69 -16.32
C ARG A 132 -4.48 -10.57 -17.54
N ASP A 133 -4.78 -9.92 -18.67
CA ASP A 133 -5.29 -10.53 -19.88
C ASP A 133 -4.17 -11.14 -20.75
N ALA A 134 -2.90 -10.82 -20.47
CA ALA A 134 -1.75 -11.44 -21.11
C ALA A 134 -1.72 -12.95 -20.89
N THR A 135 -1.58 -13.69 -22.00
CA THR A 135 -1.65 -15.16 -22.05
C THR A 135 -0.33 -15.86 -21.68
N SER A 136 0.80 -15.15 -21.72
CA SER A 136 2.12 -15.71 -21.44
C SER A 136 2.81 -15.04 -20.26
N ALA A 137 3.58 -15.82 -19.50
CA ALA A 137 4.40 -15.31 -18.40
C ALA A 137 5.44 -14.30 -18.89
N THR A 138 5.96 -14.48 -20.11
CA THR A 138 6.89 -13.55 -20.75
C THR A 138 6.23 -12.19 -21.01
N ALA A 139 5.04 -12.17 -21.61
CA ALA A 139 4.30 -10.93 -21.85
C ALA A 139 3.96 -10.20 -20.54
N ARG A 140 3.53 -10.95 -19.51
CA ARG A 140 3.31 -10.39 -18.17
C ARG A 140 4.57 -9.76 -17.59
N LYS A 141 5.73 -10.39 -17.76
CA LYS A 141 7.01 -9.87 -17.30
C LYS A 141 7.40 -8.59 -18.03
N GLU A 142 7.22 -8.53 -19.34
CA GLU A 142 7.51 -7.35 -20.17
C GLU A 142 6.62 -6.16 -19.79
N ILE A 143 5.32 -6.38 -19.64
CA ILE A 143 4.36 -5.35 -19.20
C ILE A 143 4.75 -4.83 -17.81
N TYR A 144 5.04 -5.73 -16.88
CA TYR A 144 5.43 -5.35 -15.53
C TYR A 144 6.78 -4.60 -15.48
N GLN A 145 7.75 -4.98 -16.31
CA GLN A 145 9.02 -4.25 -16.43
C GLN A 145 8.82 -2.84 -17.00
N LYS A 146 7.97 -2.70 -18.00
CA LYS A 146 7.69 -1.43 -18.66
C LYS A 146 6.92 -0.46 -17.75
N TYR A 147 5.77 -0.89 -17.25
CA TYR A 147 4.83 -0.01 -16.54
C TYR A 147 4.97 -0.06 -15.01
N GLY A 148 5.65 -1.08 -14.49
CA GLY A 148 5.84 -1.24 -13.04
C GLY A 148 4.58 -1.67 -12.29
N VAL A 149 3.55 -2.17 -12.98
CA VAL A 149 2.28 -2.58 -12.39
C VAL A 149 1.83 -3.94 -12.93
N ARG A 150 1.19 -4.73 -12.07
CA ARG A 150 0.49 -5.97 -12.38
C ARG A 150 -0.93 -5.92 -11.82
N TRP A 151 -1.75 -6.91 -12.18
CA TRP A 151 -3.11 -7.00 -11.64
C TRP A 151 -3.11 -7.19 -10.11
N SER A 152 -3.95 -6.38 -9.47
CA SER A 152 -4.34 -6.46 -8.07
C SER A 152 -5.85 -6.64 -8.01
N ALA A 153 -6.33 -7.44 -7.06
CA ALA A 153 -7.75 -7.58 -6.79
C ALA A 153 -8.44 -6.23 -6.55
N LEU A 154 -7.72 -5.22 -6.02
CA LEU A 154 -8.25 -3.87 -5.77
C LEU A 154 -8.77 -3.18 -7.03
N TRP A 155 -8.24 -3.49 -8.21
CA TRP A 155 -8.77 -2.98 -9.48
C TRP A 155 -10.20 -3.44 -9.80
N GLY A 156 -10.73 -4.44 -9.07
CA GLY A 156 -12.13 -4.82 -9.10
C GLY A 156 -13.08 -3.78 -8.49
N LEU A 157 -12.56 -2.83 -7.70
CA LEU A 157 -13.33 -1.69 -7.21
C LEU A 157 -13.38 -0.61 -8.29
N SER A 158 -14.57 -0.22 -8.72
CA SER A 158 -14.72 0.76 -9.82
C SER A 158 -14.13 2.13 -9.50
N TYR A 159 -14.15 2.50 -8.23
CA TYR A 159 -13.67 3.77 -7.69
C TYR A 159 -12.21 3.73 -7.23
N PHE A 160 -11.51 2.61 -7.35
CA PHE A 160 -10.15 2.49 -6.84
C PHE A 160 -9.16 3.33 -7.65
N ASP A 161 -8.37 4.12 -6.92
CA ASP A 161 -7.35 5.01 -7.45
C ASP A 161 -6.09 4.96 -6.56
N PRO A 162 -5.11 4.09 -6.90
CA PRO A 162 -3.91 3.91 -6.09
C PRO A 162 -3.01 5.16 -6.05
N THR A 163 -3.26 6.15 -6.90
CA THR A 163 -2.50 7.42 -6.89
C THR A 163 -2.95 8.33 -5.74
N ARG A 164 -4.12 8.06 -5.15
CA ARG A 164 -4.75 8.88 -4.12
C ARG A 164 -5.10 8.13 -2.83
N SER A 165 -5.32 6.82 -2.91
CA SER A 165 -5.79 6.02 -1.78
C SER A 165 -4.66 5.47 -0.91
N VAL A 166 -3.44 5.34 -1.46
CA VAL A 166 -2.30 4.75 -0.76
C VAL A 166 -1.64 5.76 0.16
N ILE A 167 -1.60 5.46 1.46
CA ILE A 167 -0.96 6.31 2.47
C ILE A 167 0.52 5.95 2.61
N VAL A 168 1.38 6.99 2.65
CA VAL A 168 2.77 6.83 3.09
C VAL A 168 2.77 6.63 4.60
N ASP A 169 3.17 5.44 5.03
CA ASP A 169 3.18 5.09 6.44
C ASP A 169 4.26 5.85 7.21
N GLY A 170 3.83 6.81 8.03
CA GLY A 170 4.71 7.60 8.87
C GLY A 170 5.44 6.77 9.92
N MET A 171 4.87 5.66 10.40
CA MET A 171 5.53 4.86 11.43
C MET A 171 6.82 4.23 10.90
N HIS A 172 6.71 3.45 9.82
CA HIS A 172 7.85 2.77 9.24
C HIS A 172 8.78 3.70 8.45
N ASN A 173 8.26 4.78 7.85
CA ASN A 173 9.10 5.69 7.07
C ASN A 173 9.82 6.74 7.94
N LEU A 174 9.11 7.34 8.90
CA LEU A 174 9.68 8.40 9.73
C LEU A 174 10.37 7.83 10.97
N PHE A 175 9.65 7.07 11.80
CA PHE A 175 10.19 6.62 13.09
C PHE A 175 11.18 5.46 12.93
N GLU A 176 10.76 4.36 12.30
CA GLU A 176 11.65 3.18 12.09
C GLU A 176 12.61 3.35 10.91
N GLY A 177 12.36 4.35 10.04
CA GLY A 177 13.23 4.65 8.91
C GLY A 177 14.22 5.76 9.25
N LEU A 178 13.77 7.01 9.12
CA LEU A 178 14.62 8.18 9.23
C LEU A 178 15.20 8.41 10.62
N VAL A 179 14.37 8.33 11.67
CA VAL A 179 14.81 8.58 13.05
C VAL A 179 15.78 7.48 13.50
N GLU A 180 15.47 6.22 13.20
CA GLU A 180 16.38 5.11 13.48
C GLU A 180 17.75 5.30 12.81
N PHE A 181 17.78 5.54 11.50
CA PHE A 181 19.02 5.79 10.75
C PHE A 181 19.81 6.98 11.33
N HIS A 182 19.13 8.08 11.67
CA HIS A 182 19.80 9.23 12.23
C HIS A 182 20.43 8.93 13.60
N CYS A 183 19.71 8.23 14.48
CA CYS A 183 20.21 7.87 15.80
C CYS A 183 21.37 6.86 15.74
N ARG A 184 21.25 5.83 14.91
CA ARG A 184 22.21 4.73 14.85
C ARG A 184 23.42 5.05 13.98
N ASP A 185 23.20 5.51 12.76
CA ASP A 185 24.27 5.66 11.77
C ASP A 185 24.92 7.05 11.79
N ILE A 186 24.15 8.11 12.03
CA ILE A 186 24.66 9.49 12.03
C ILE A 186 25.21 9.88 13.40
N LEU A 187 24.43 9.63 14.46
CA LEU A 187 24.82 9.98 15.83
C LEU A 187 25.65 8.88 16.51
N GLY A 188 25.61 7.65 16.00
CA GLY A 188 26.40 6.54 16.55
C GLY A 188 25.97 6.12 17.95
N ILE A 189 24.70 6.32 18.34
CA ILE A 189 24.22 6.04 19.71
C ILE A 189 24.39 4.55 20.08
N ASP A 190 24.34 3.67 19.08
CA ASP A 190 24.53 2.22 19.24
C ASP A 190 25.94 1.75 18.81
N ASN A 191 26.86 2.66 18.47
CA ASN A 191 28.23 2.27 18.14
C ASN A 191 29.00 1.99 19.44
N PRO A 192 29.66 0.82 19.56
CA PRO A 192 30.57 0.60 20.67
C PRO A 192 31.67 1.67 20.61
N ASP A 193 32.10 2.15 21.79
CA ASP A 193 33.28 3.01 21.87
C ASP A 193 34.43 2.33 21.12
N PRO A 194 35.19 3.06 20.30
CA PRO A 194 36.34 2.49 19.62
C PRO A 194 37.24 1.85 20.69
N GLU A 195 37.47 0.53 20.56
CA GLU A 195 38.42 -0.16 21.42
C GLU A 195 39.74 0.62 21.36
N HIS A 196 40.21 1.07 22.52
CA HIS A 196 41.54 1.67 22.61
C HIS A 196 42.55 0.58 22.25
N GLU A 197 43.02 0.56 20.99
CA GLU A 197 44.22 -0.20 20.65
C GLU A 197 45.36 0.39 21.48
N PRO A 198 46.02 -0.39 22.36
CA PRO A 198 47.16 0.11 23.10
C PRO A 198 48.24 0.49 22.07
N GLU A 199 48.65 1.75 22.15
CA GLU A 199 49.74 2.33 21.37
C GLU A 199 50.93 1.36 21.43
N LYS A 200 51.26 0.72 20.30
CA LYS A 200 52.43 -0.15 20.24
C LYS A 200 53.65 0.71 20.52
N ALA A 201 54.26 0.52 21.68
CA ALA A 201 55.54 1.12 22.01
C ALA A 201 56.52 0.81 20.88
N ALA A 202 57.08 1.86 20.29
CA ALA A 202 58.13 1.75 19.30
C ALA A 202 59.43 1.37 20.03
N ASP A 203 59.86 0.11 19.86
CA ASP A 203 61.21 -0.37 20.14
C ASP A 203 61.91 -0.76 18.83
#